data_AF-A0A183EDC1-F1
#
_entry.id   AF-A0A183EDC1-F1
#
_cell.length_a   1.000
_cell.length_b   1.000
_cell.length_c   1.000
_cell.angle_alpha   90.00
_cell.angle_beta   90.00
_cell.angle_gamma   90.00
#
_symmetry.space_group_name_H-M   'P 1'
#
loop_
_entity.id
_entity.type
_entity.pdbx_description
1 polymer ?
#
loop_
_entity_poly.entity_id
_entity_poly.type
_entity_poly.pdbx_seq_one_letter_code
_entity_poly.pdbx_strand_id
1 'polypeptide(L)'
;MFGGPPEDADKAWEPVRQPYRILVDEHESAIPTVGHAMFRYRNALVLWGGNFFIAGSIRHSPTKYLYILPAGLLAGCRTLKWILYHVPNGDVPPSTSNACALLCDSYVYFFGGYIRRSRENQVLEGHSSAIYVLDLEQEQWSLTVSDNVLIPTPRDKMTGWTHKNRFAQHNIFLKSNLF
;
A
#
# COMPACT_ATOMS: atom_id res chain seq x y z
N MET A 1 1.30 3.96 16.88
CA MET A 1 2.50 4.82 16.98
C MET A 1 2.47 5.90 15.87
N PHE A 2 1.52 6.86 15.92
CA PHE A 2 1.32 7.86 14.86
C PHE A 2 1.00 9.25 15.42
N GLY A 3 1.80 9.71 16.39
CA GLY A 3 1.87 11.13 16.74
C GLY A 3 2.87 11.80 15.82
N GLY A 4 2.60 13.03 15.36
CA GLY A 4 3.59 13.83 14.65
C GLY A 4 4.87 14.01 15.48
N PRO A 5 5.98 14.43 14.85
CA PRO A 5 7.25 14.55 15.56
C PRO A 5 7.13 15.55 16.72
N PRO A 6 7.76 15.29 17.89
CA PRO A 6 7.82 16.23 19.01
C PRO A 6 8.53 17.54 18.62
N GLU A 7 8.26 18.62 19.37
CA GLU A 7 9.12 19.81 19.34
C GLU A 7 10.56 19.38 19.69
N ASP A 8 11.54 19.84 18.90
CA ASP A 8 12.97 19.43 18.87
C ASP A 8 13.37 18.28 17.91
N ALA A 9 12.48 17.81 17.04
CA ALA A 9 12.78 16.74 16.08
C ALA A 9 13.90 17.05 15.06
N ASP A 10 14.31 18.32 14.91
CA ASP A 10 15.42 18.70 14.02
C ASP A 10 16.78 18.07 14.40
N LYS A 11 16.91 17.50 15.61
CA LYS A 11 18.14 16.84 16.09
C LYS A 11 18.07 15.31 16.22
N ALA A 12 17.07 14.65 15.64
CA ALA A 12 16.92 13.18 15.74
C ALA A 12 17.00 12.42 14.39
N TRP A 13 17.60 13.03 13.36
CA TRP A 13 17.65 12.49 11.98
C TRP A 13 18.92 11.68 11.67
N GLU A 14 19.34 10.80 12.56
CA GLU A 14 20.28 9.73 12.21
C GLU A 14 19.57 8.71 11.28
N PRO A 15 20.24 8.12 10.26
CA PRO A 15 19.64 7.17 9.33
C PRO A 15 19.43 5.81 10.02
N VAL A 16 18.45 5.73 10.91
CA VAL A 16 18.12 4.49 11.62
C VAL A 16 17.59 3.46 10.63
N ARG A 17 18.23 2.28 10.60
CA ARG A 17 17.85 1.12 9.79
C ARG A 17 16.71 0.34 10.47
N GLN A 18 15.59 0.22 9.75
CA GLN A 18 14.38 -0.57 10.04
C GLN A 18 13.59 -0.18 11.31
N PRO A 19 12.24 -0.16 11.23
CA PRO A 19 11.41 -0.58 10.09
C PRO A 19 11.27 0.47 8.98
N TYR A 20 11.85 1.66 9.11
CA TYR A 20 11.70 2.73 8.11
C TYR A 20 13.01 3.34 7.64
N ARG A 21 12.94 4.05 6.51
CA ARG A 21 13.99 4.95 5.97
C ARG A 21 13.34 6.26 5.54
N ILE A 22 13.99 7.38 5.83
CA ILE A 22 13.56 8.69 5.34
C ILE A 22 14.20 8.92 3.98
N LEU A 23 13.37 9.32 3.02
CA LEU A 23 13.78 9.73 1.68
C LEU A 23 13.75 11.26 1.67
N VAL A 24 14.94 11.85 1.54
CA VAL A 24 15.12 13.28 1.33
C VAL A 24 15.17 13.51 -0.18
N ASP A 25 14.54 14.59 -0.65
CA ASP A 25 14.49 14.99 -2.07
C ASP A 25 15.85 15.55 -2.55
N GLU A 26 16.92 14.78 -2.35
CA GLU A 26 18.27 15.08 -2.80
C GLU A 26 18.62 14.11 -3.93
N HIS A 27 18.17 14.44 -5.16
CA HIS A 27 18.64 13.87 -6.44
C HIS A 27 18.57 12.34 -6.69
N GLU A 28 18.21 11.49 -5.72
CA GLU A 28 17.86 10.06 -5.90
C GLU A 28 16.32 9.87 -5.95
N SER A 29 15.64 10.83 -6.57
CA SER A 29 14.20 11.08 -6.49
C SER A 29 13.38 9.85 -6.89
N ALA A 30 12.37 9.53 -6.06
CA ALA A 30 11.47 8.39 -6.21
C ALA A 30 11.13 8.10 -7.68
N ILE A 31 11.34 6.86 -8.12
CA ILE A 31 11.09 6.47 -9.51
C ILE A 31 9.62 6.73 -9.83
N PRO A 32 9.29 7.49 -10.89
CA PRO A 32 7.92 7.73 -11.30
C PRO A 32 7.14 6.42 -11.41
N THR A 33 6.11 6.28 -10.57
CA THR A 33 5.36 5.04 -10.39
C THR A 33 3.89 5.28 -10.72
N VAL A 34 3.30 4.41 -11.55
CA VAL A 34 1.89 4.44 -11.95
C VAL A 34 1.14 3.22 -11.39
N GLY A 35 -0.18 3.32 -11.29
CA GLY A 35 -1.02 2.21 -10.82
C GLY A 35 -0.77 1.82 -9.36
N HIS A 36 -0.22 2.71 -8.54
CA HIS A 36 -0.15 2.50 -7.10
C HIS A 36 -1.53 2.74 -6.47
N ALA A 37 -1.80 2.06 -5.36
CA ALA A 37 -2.94 2.38 -4.52
C ALA A 37 -2.56 3.52 -3.57
N MET A 38 -3.54 4.36 -3.24
CA MET A 38 -3.37 5.50 -2.35
C MET A 38 -4.53 5.58 -1.38
N PHE A 39 -4.23 5.76 -0.09
CA PHE A 39 -5.24 5.97 0.95
C PHE A 39 -4.72 6.92 2.02
N ARG A 40 -5.65 7.65 2.66
CA ARG A 40 -5.34 8.48 3.82
C ARG A 40 -5.50 7.65 5.08
N TYR A 41 -4.49 7.63 5.94
CA TYR A 41 -4.60 7.06 7.28
C TYR A 41 -4.12 8.09 8.30
N ARG A 42 -5.00 8.42 9.26
CA ARG A 42 -4.78 9.50 10.24
C ARG A 42 -4.38 10.80 9.50
N ASN A 43 -3.21 11.35 9.80
CA ASN A 43 -2.65 12.56 9.20
C ASN A 43 -1.53 12.26 8.20
N ALA A 44 -1.61 11.14 7.47
CA ALA A 44 -0.65 10.79 6.44
C ALA A 44 -1.34 10.27 5.18
N LEU A 45 -0.68 10.49 4.04
CA LEU A 45 -0.99 9.84 2.78
C LEU A 45 -0.08 8.61 2.65
N VAL A 46 -0.67 7.46 2.33
CA VAL A 46 0.05 6.19 2.18
C VAL A 46 -0.12 5.68 0.76
N LEU A 47 1.00 5.33 0.11
CA LEU A 47 1.05 4.73 -1.21
C LEU A 47 1.60 3.30 -1.13
N TRP A 48 1.04 2.43 -1.96
CA TRP A 48 1.42 1.03 -2.02
C TRP A 48 1.35 0.46 -3.45
N GLY A 49 2.30 -0.40 -3.79
CA GLY A 49 2.32 -1.11 -5.08
C GLY A 49 2.59 -0.20 -6.28
N GLY A 50 2.06 -0.60 -7.43
CA GLY A 50 2.27 0.08 -8.71
C GLY A 50 3.46 -0.48 -9.49
N ASN A 51 3.73 0.16 -10.62
CA ASN A 51 4.83 -0.20 -11.50
C ASN A 51 5.53 1.07 -12.02
N PHE A 52 6.78 0.89 -12.43
CA PHE A 52 7.64 1.95 -12.93
C PHE A 52 8.44 1.45 -14.13
N PHE A 53 8.91 2.39 -14.95
CA PHE A 53 9.70 2.09 -16.12
C PHE A 53 11.18 2.31 -15.83
N ILE A 54 12.00 1.28 -16.03
CA ILE A 54 13.45 1.36 -15.84
C ILE A 54 14.16 0.53 -16.91
N ALA A 55 15.20 1.10 -17.52
CA ALA A 55 16.05 0.44 -18.50
C ALA A 55 15.28 -0.31 -19.62
N GLY A 56 14.25 0.33 -20.20
CA GLY A 56 13.48 -0.27 -21.30
C GLY A 56 12.42 -1.29 -20.87
N SER A 57 12.23 -1.50 -19.56
CA SER A 57 11.31 -2.53 -19.03
C SER A 57 10.41 -1.98 -17.93
N ILE A 58 9.18 -2.51 -17.84
CA ILE A 58 8.27 -2.23 -16.74
C ILE A 58 8.62 -3.17 -15.58
N ARG A 59 8.81 -2.61 -14.40
CA ARG A 59 9.03 -3.33 -13.13
C ARG A 59 7.92 -2.97 -12.16
N HIS A 60 7.54 -3.92 -11.30
CA HIS A 60 6.58 -3.65 -10.24
C HIS A 60 7.27 -3.25 -8.95
N SER A 61 6.66 -2.30 -8.24
CA SER A 61 7.11 -1.86 -6.91
C SER A 61 7.05 -3.03 -5.92
N PRO A 62 8.05 -3.17 -5.03
CA PRO A 62 7.97 -4.19 -3.99
C PRO A 62 6.85 -3.85 -3.00
N THR A 63 5.96 -4.81 -2.78
CA THR A 63 4.72 -4.69 -2.00
C THR A 63 4.91 -4.86 -0.49
N LYS A 64 6.11 -5.20 -0.04
CA LYS A 64 6.53 -5.16 1.36
C LYS A 64 6.84 -3.74 1.87
N TYR A 65 6.77 -2.73 1.01
CA TYR A 65 7.03 -1.35 1.38
C TYR A 65 5.79 -0.47 1.21
N LEU A 66 5.68 0.50 2.11
CA LEU A 66 4.73 1.60 2.03
C LEU A 66 5.50 2.90 1.88
N TYR A 67 5.04 3.78 1.00
CA TYR A 67 5.53 5.15 0.94
C TYR A 67 4.55 6.05 1.70
N ILE A 68 5.04 6.71 2.74
CA ILE A 68 4.21 7.52 3.63
C ILE A 68 4.64 8.97 3.50
N LEU A 69 3.69 9.85 3.19
CA LEU A 69 3.86 11.30 3.24
C LEU A 69 3.12 11.83 4.48
N PRO A 70 3.83 12.23 5.53
CA PRO A 70 3.20 12.81 6.71
C PRO A 70 2.64 14.21 6.40
N ALA A 71 1.34 14.42 6.57
CA ALA A 71 0.71 15.71 6.30
C ALA A 71 1.16 16.80 7.29
N GLY A 72 1.48 16.41 8.53
CA GLY A 72 1.99 17.33 9.56
C GLY A 72 3.37 17.93 9.24
N LEU A 73 4.19 17.22 8.44
CA LEU A 73 5.48 17.75 7.98
C LEU A 73 5.33 18.81 6.88
N LEU A 74 4.16 18.92 6.24
CA LEU A 74 3.93 19.87 5.16
C LEU A 74 3.65 21.30 5.67
N ALA A 75 3.14 21.43 6.89
CA ALA A 75 2.84 22.72 7.50
C ALA A 75 4.12 23.34 8.09
N GLY A 76 5.00 23.86 7.23
CA GLY A 76 6.17 24.65 7.65
C GLY A 76 7.53 24.13 7.18
N CYS A 77 7.60 22.94 6.58
CA CYS A 77 8.83 22.44 5.99
C CYS A 77 9.03 22.96 4.56
N ARG A 78 10.25 23.40 4.23
CA ARG A 78 10.63 23.82 2.86
C ARG A 78 10.90 22.63 1.93
N THR A 79 11.02 21.42 2.48
CA THR A 79 11.35 20.20 1.74
C THR A 79 10.33 19.11 2.06
N LEU A 80 9.90 18.38 1.03
CA LEU A 80 9.04 17.22 1.19
C LEU A 80 9.90 16.02 1.60
N LYS A 81 9.50 15.35 2.69
CA LYS A 81 10.16 14.12 3.15
C LYS A 81 9.17 12.95 3.08
N TRP A 82 9.59 11.88 2.42
CA TRP A 82 8.84 10.62 2.38
C TRP A 82 9.43 9.63 3.38
N ILE A 83 8.58 8.78 3.95
CA ILE A 83 9.01 7.66 4.78
C ILE A 83 8.76 6.38 3.99
N LEU A 84 9.82 5.64 3.71
CA LEU A 84 9.73 4.27 3.19
C LEU A 84 9.64 3.32 4.38
N TYR A 85 8.47 2.74 4.59
CA TYR A 85 8.19 1.84 5.71
C TYR A 85 8.17 0.37 5.25
N HIS A 86 8.83 -0.52 5.98
CA HIS A 86 8.97 -1.94 5.65
C HIS A 86 8.01 -2.80 6.49
N VAL A 87 7.16 -3.56 5.83
CA VAL A 87 6.21 -4.51 6.43
C VAL A 87 6.43 -5.90 5.81
N PRO A 88 7.39 -6.69 6.33
CA PRO A 88 7.79 -7.96 5.71
C PRO A 88 7.00 -9.19 6.15
N ASN A 89 6.15 -9.07 7.18
CA ASN A 89 5.58 -10.21 7.87
C ASN A 89 4.18 -10.56 7.38
N GLY A 90 3.81 -11.84 7.52
CA GLY A 90 2.52 -12.38 7.13
C GLY A 90 2.41 -12.71 5.65
N ASP A 91 1.18 -12.72 5.11
CA ASP A 91 0.89 -13.06 3.72
C ASP A 91 1.13 -11.86 2.79
N VAL A 92 2.39 -11.44 2.65
CA VAL A 92 2.75 -10.27 1.84
C VAL A 92 2.27 -10.47 0.39
N PRO A 93 1.50 -9.52 -0.18
CA PRO A 93 0.98 -9.66 -1.54
C PRO A 93 2.13 -9.75 -2.56
N PRO A 94 1.98 -10.46 -3.68
CA PRO A 94 2.92 -10.38 -4.78
C PRO A 94 2.97 -8.97 -5.37
N SER A 95 4.04 -8.62 -6.10
CA SER A 95 4.17 -7.30 -6.71
C SER A 95 3.00 -7.01 -7.66
N THR A 96 2.16 -6.04 -7.29
CA THR A 96 0.85 -5.79 -7.91
C THR A 96 0.68 -4.32 -8.30
N SER A 97 0.07 -4.07 -9.46
CA SER A 97 -0.34 -2.74 -9.90
C SER A 97 -1.85 -2.65 -10.11
N ASN A 98 -2.42 -1.44 -10.03
CA ASN A 98 -3.83 -1.13 -10.24
C ASN A 98 -4.80 -1.87 -9.30
N ALA A 99 -4.33 -2.28 -8.12
CA ALA A 99 -5.19 -2.81 -7.07
C ALA A 99 -6.03 -1.69 -6.44
N CYS A 100 -7.21 -2.04 -5.94
CA CYS A 100 -8.04 -1.13 -5.15
C CYS A 100 -7.70 -1.30 -3.67
N ALA A 101 -7.34 -0.21 -2.98
CA ALA A 101 -7.16 -0.20 -1.53
C ALA A 101 -8.33 0.50 -0.85
N LEU A 102 -8.87 -0.10 0.21
CA LEU A 102 -9.96 0.47 1.01
C LEU A 102 -9.59 0.40 2.49
N LEU A 103 -9.60 1.55 3.16
CA LEU A 103 -9.37 1.66 4.60
C LEU A 103 -10.70 1.51 5.36
N CYS A 104 -10.71 0.64 6.36
CA CYS A 104 -11.74 0.58 7.41
C CYS A 104 -11.06 0.46 8.76
N ASP A 105 -11.29 1.43 9.64
CA ASP A 105 -10.63 1.53 10.93
C ASP A 105 -9.08 1.50 10.79
N SER A 106 -8.43 0.46 11.30
CA SER A 106 -6.98 0.22 11.19
C SER A 106 -6.60 -0.79 10.11
N TYR A 107 -7.57 -1.32 9.35
CA TYR A 107 -7.37 -2.34 8.33
C TYR A 107 -7.45 -1.77 6.92
N VAL A 108 -6.50 -2.14 6.06
CA VAL A 108 -6.52 -1.79 4.64
C VAL A 108 -6.70 -3.04 3.81
N TYR A 109 -7.77 -3.07 3.03
CA TYR A 109 -8.13 -4.17 2.16
C TYR A 109 -7.66 -3.85 0.74
N PHE A 110 -6.80 -4.70 0.21
CA PHE A 110 -6.29 -4.65 -1.14
C PHE A 110 -6.94 -5.76 -1.95
N PHE A 111 -7.67 -5.38 -2.99
CA PHE A 111 -8.31 -6.34 -3.88
C PHE A 111 -7.96 -6.04 -5.33
N GLY A 112 -7.79 -7.13 -6.09
CA GLY A 112 -7.57 -7.07 -7.52
C GLY A 112 -6.14 -6.69 -7.88
N GLY A 113 -6.02 -6.02 -9.03
CA GLY A 113 -4.75 -5.63 -9.60
C GLY A 113 -4.19 -6.66 -10.57
N TYR A 114 -3.11 -6.27 -11.24
CA TYR A 114 -2.36 -7.10 -12.17
C TYR A 114 -1.02 -7.47 -11.56
N ILE A 115 -0.80 -8.77 -11.41
CA ILE A 115 0.45 -9.36 -10.97
C ILE A 115 1.26 -9.69 -12.22
N ARG A 116 2.48 -9.15 -12.31
CA ARG A 116 3.39 -9.44 -13.42
C ARG A 116 4.43 -10.46 -12.99
N ARG A 117 4.79 -11.37 -13.89
CA ARG A 117 5.88 -12.30 -13.69
C ARG A 117 7.19 -11.54 -13.46
N SER A 118 7.71 -11.63 -12.24
CA SER A 118 8.99 -11.02 -11.84
C SER A 118 10.16 -12.00 -11.85
N ARG A 119 9.89 -13.32 -11.92
CA ARG A 119 10.87 -14.41 -11.99
C ARG A 119 10.40 -15.49 -12.95
N GLU A 120 11.32 -16.19 -13.62
CA GLU A 120 11.02 -17.23 -14.62
C GLU A 120 10.12 -18.36 -14.07
N ASN A 121 10.13 -18.59 -12.74
CA ASN A 121 9.31 -19.61 -12.06
C ASN A 121 8.04 -19.05 -11.40
N GLN A 122 7.65 -17.80 -11.65
CA GLN A 122 6.43 -17.23 -11.08
C GLN A 122 5.20 -17.66 -11.92
N VAL A 123 4.39 -18.55 -11.36
CA VAL A 123 3.20 -19.12 -12.00
C VAL A 123 2.03 -18.12 -12.07
N LEU A 124 2.03 -17.12 -11.19
CA LEU A 124 0.92 -16.17 -11.03
C LEU A 124 1.19 -14.87 -11.82
N GLU A 125 0.92 -14.90 -13.12
CA GLU A 125 0.81 -13.69 -13.94
C GLU A 125 -0.66 -13.50 -14.35
N GLY A 126 -1.16 -12.29 -14.20
CA GLY A 126 -2.54 -11.95 -14.57
C GLY A 126 -3.28 -11.12 -13.53
N HIS A 127 -4.57 -10.99 -13.74
CA HIS A 127 -5.45 -10.31 -12.79
C HIS A 127 -5.65 -11.17 -11.54
N SER A 128 -5.71 -10.53 -10.38
CA SER A 128 -5.96 -11.20 -9.10
C SER A 128 -7.42 -11.05 -8.65
N SER A 129 -7.93 -12.05 -7.94
CA SER A 129 -9.15 -11.97 -7.13
C SER A 129 -8.87 -12.12 -5.63
N ALA A 130 -7.60 -12.23 -5.24
CA ALA A 130 -7.19 -12.32 -3.85
C ALA A 130 -7.48 -11.00 -3.11
N ILE A 131 -7.90 -11.11 -1.85
CA ILE A 131 -8.06 -9.99 -0.93
C ILE A 131 -6.95 -10.10 0.11
N TYR A 132 -6.02 -9.16 0.07
CA TYR A 132 -5.01 -9.02 1.09
C TYR A 132 -5.42 -7.93 2.08
N VAL A 133 -5.12 -8.13 3.34
CA VAL A 133 -5.42 -7.19 4.42
C VAL A 133 -4.12 -6.81 5.09
N LEU A 134 -3.93 -5.50 5.29
CA LEU A 134 -2.87 -4.97 6.12
C LEU A 134 -3.49 -4.42 7.41
N ASP A 135 -3.10 -5.00 8.55
CA ASP A 135 -3.36 -4.41 9.85
C ASP A 135 -2.29 -3.33 10.12
N LEU A 136 -2.70 -2.07 10.16
CA LEU A 136 -1.81 -0.92 10.36
C LEU A 136 -1.37 -0.74 11.83
N GLU A 137 -1.97 -1.47 12.78
CA GLU A 137 -1.57 -1.45 14.19
C GLU A 137 -0.63 -2.60 14.53
N GLN A 138 -0.89 -3.79 13.97
CA GLN A 138 -0.03 -4.97 14.13
C GLN A 138 1.10 -5.03 13.11
N GLU A 139 1.04 -4.23 12.05
CA GLU A 139 2.02 -4.19 10.96
C GLU A 139 2.22 -5.57 10.32
N GLN A 140 1.09 -6.24 10.03
CA GLN A 140 1.08 -7.58 9.45
C GLN A 140 0.11 -7.69 8.28
N TRP A 141 0.54 -8.46 7.28
CA TRP A 141 -0.29 -8.85 6.15
C TRP A 141 -1.03 -10.16 6.44
N SER A 142 -2.26 -10.28 5.95
CA SER A 142 -2.99 -11.54 5.91
C SER A 142 -3.73 -11.69 4.59
N LEU A 143 -3.88 -12.92 4.12
CA LEU A 143 -4.69 -13.27 2.98
C LEU A 143 -6.08 -13.70 3.47
N THR A 144 -7.11 -12.98 3.05
CA THR A 144 -8.49 -13.40 3.35
C THR A 144 -8.87 -14.54 2.44
N VAL A 145 -9.14 -15.71 3.03
CA VAL A 145 -9.75 -16.86 2.38
C VAL A 145 -11.18 -16.97 2.91
N SER A 146 -12.16 -17.01 2.02
CA SER A 146 -13.55 -17.20 2.44
C SER A 146 -14.21 -18.26 1.59
N ASP A 147 -14.58 -19.35 2.24
CA ASP A 147 -15.24 -20.50 1.61
C ASP A 147 -16.71 -20.19 1.25
N ASN A 148 -17.29 -19.11 1.81
CA ASN A 148 -18.71 -18.81 1.75
C ASN A 148 -19.07 -17.46 1.11
N VAL A 149 -18.11 -16.76 0.49
CA VAL A 149 -18.34 -15.48 -0.19
C VAL A 149 -18.11 -15.66 -1.69
N LEU A 150 -19.04 -15.17 -2.50
CA LEU A 150 -18.83 -14.99 -3.94
C LEU A 150 -17.66 -14.02 -4.14
N ILE A 151 -16.47 -14.57 -4.37
CA ILE A 151 -15.29 -13.78 -4.67
C ILE A 151 -15.52 -13.12 -6.05
N PRO A 152 -15.36 -11.79 -6.15
CA PRO A 152 -15.28 -11.11 -7.44
C PRO A 152 -14.39 -11.83 -8.45
N THR A 153 -14.75 -11.84 -9.73
CA THR A 153 -13.80 -12.33 -10.76
C THR A 153 -12.53 -11.47 -10.76
N PRO A 154 -11.36 -12.03 -11.12
CA PRO A 154 -10.12 -11.28 -11.15
C PRO A 154 -10.18 -10.03 -12.04
N ARG A 155 -9.70 -8.88 -11.54
CA ARG A 155 -9.81 -7.57 -12.23
C ARG A 155 -8.86 -6.51 -11.67
N ASP A 156 -8.65 -5.43 -12.41
CA ASP A 156 -7.85 -4.26 -11.99
C ASP A 156 -8.53 -2.92 -12.36
N LYS A 157 -7.91 -1.78 -12.02
CA LYS A 157 -8.38 -0.41 -12.39
C LYS A 157 -9.79 -0.08 -11.90
N MET A 158 -10.07 -0.45 -10.67
CA MET A 158 -11.37 -0.27 -10.07
C MET A 158 -11.43 0.94 -9.13
N THR A 159 -12.65 1.27 -8.75
CA THR A 159 -12.95 2.19 -7.65
C THR A 159 -13.78 1.46 -6.60
N GLY A 160 -13.51 1.72 -5.34
CA GLY A 160 -14.31 1.25 -4.22
C GLY A 160 -14.62 2.35 -3.22
N TRP A 161 -15.57 2.06 -2.36
CA TRP A 161 -16.04 2.95 -1.30
C TRP A 161 -16.35 2.14 -0.05
N THR A 162 -16.21 2.80 1.09
CA THR A 162 -16.63 2.29 2.39
C THR A 162 -17.87 3.04 2.86
N HIS A 163 -18.82 2.32 3.43
CA HIS A 163 -20.01 2.92 4.04
C HIS A 163 -20.44 2.09 5.25
N LYS A 164 -20.49 2.70 6.44
CA LYS A 164 -20.86 2.04 7.70
C LYS A 164 -20.08 0.73 7.94
N ASN A 165 -18.76 0.77 7.77
CA ASN A 165 -17.84 -0.38 7.89
C ASN A 165 -18.15 -1.55 6.94
N ARG A 166 -18.76 -1.25 5.79
CA ARG A 166 -18.96 -2.19 4.68
C ARG A 166 -18.23 -1.68 3.44
N PHE A 167 -17.66 -2.60 2.67
CA PHE A 167 -16.98 -2.28 1.42
C PHE A 167 -17.90 -2.54 0.24
N ALA A 168 -17.93 -1.61 -0.70
CA ALA A 168 -18.49 -1.86 -2.00
C ALA A 168 -17.52 -1.35 -3.06
N GLN A 169 -17.36 -2.13 -4.11
CA GLN A 169 -16.56 -1.80 -5.27
C GLN A 169 -17.52 -1.63 -6.44
N HIS A 170 -17.17 -0.80 -7.42
CA HIS A 170 -18.02 -0.60 -8.59
C HIS A 170 -18.38 -1.97 -9.21
N ASN A 171 -19.67 -2.33 -9.16
CA ASN A 171 -20.29 -3.62 -9.50
C ASN A 171 -20.22 -4.80 -8.50
N ILE A 172 -19.68 -4.67 -7.28
CA ILE A 172 -19.70 -5.76 -6.26
C ILE A 172 -19.85 -5.24 -4.83
N PHE A 173 -20.84 -5.75 -4.11
CA PHE A 173 -20.99 -5.57 -2.65
C PHE A 173 -20.26 -6.70 -1.92
N LEU A 174 -19.16 -6.40 -1.23
CA LEU A 174 -18.58 -7.31 -0.25
C LEU A 174 -19.27 -7.02 1.09
N LYS A 175 -20.27 -7.85 1.44
CA LYS A 175 -20.88 -7.77 2.77
C LYS A 175 -19.79 -8.00 3.82
N SER A 176 -19.80 -7.18 4.86
CA SER A 176 -18.92 -7.22 6.03
C SER A 176 -19.05 -8.48 6.89
N ASN A 177 -19.59 -9.59 6.37
CA ASN A 177 -19.69 -10.87 7.09
C ASN A 177 -18.38 -11.68 6.99
N LEU A 178 -17.26 -11.01 6.69
CA LEU A 178 -15.91 -11.56 6.70
C LEU A 178 -15.23 -11.45 8.08
N PHE A 179 -16.00 -11.13 9.12
CA PHE A 179 -15.55 -11.00 10.51
C PHE A 179 -16.54 -11.70 11.43
#